data_AF-A0A1H6QZY5-F1
#
_entry.id   AF-A0A1H6QZY5-F1
#
_cell.length_a   1.000
_cell.length_b   1.000
_cell.length_c   1.000
_cell.angle_alpha   90.00
_cell.angle_beta   90.00
_cell.angle_gamma   90.00
#
_symmetry.space_group_name_H-M   'P 1'
#
loop_
_entity.id
_entity.type
_entity.pdbx_description
1 polymer ?
#
loop_
_entity_poly.entity_id
_entity_poly.type
_entity_poly.pdbx_seq_one_letter_code
_entity_poly.pdbx_strand_id
1 'polypeptide(L)'
;MPRVNLSLNEAVYGDLKAEADDKGISVNNLVYSILKDRYCYNGFDILVEFENLKREARAQKGYFSLHALPTFQNLEKKLENTGYPESAAQVRARLGRMFQDAVEKNLVWDIDRAVTVDQDENEVAKTAARAAVYESKLSDAMKGEQFAGVFME
;
A
#
# COMPACT_ATOMS: atom_id res chain seq x y z
N MET A 1 -14.18 -12.65 13.66
CA MET A 1 -12.93 -13.18 13.08
C MET A 1 -12.26 -14.06 14.11
N PRO A 2 -11.92 -15.32 13.78
CA PRO A 2 -11.07 -16.14 14.63
C PRO A 2 -9.72 -15.45 14.85
N ARG A 3 -9.17 -15.56 16.07
CA ARG A 3 -7.86 -15.02 16.43
C ARG A 3 -6.92 -16.17 16.74
N VAL A 4 -5.69 -16.07 16.26
CA VAL A 4 -4.62 -17.03 16.56
C VAL A 4 -3.58 -16.30 17.39
N ASN A 5 -3.26 -16.84 18.57
CA ASN A 5 -2.15 -16.36 19.40
C ASN A 5 -1.01 -17.36 19.28
N LEU A 6 0.18 -16.89 18.88
CA LEU A 6 1.36 -17.72 18.70
C LEU A 6 2.43 -17.29 19.69
N SER A 7 2.99 -18.26 20.42
CA SER A 7 4.20 -18.05 21.22
C SER A 7 5.40 -18.51 20.38
N LEU A 8 6.28 -17.58 20.06
CA LEU A 8 7.50 -17.83 19.29
C LEU A 8 8.71 -17.50 20.15
N ASN A 9 9.83 -18.16 19.91
CA ASN A 9 11.09 -17.74 20.49
C ASN A 9 11.56 -16.43 19.83
N GLU A 10 12.45 -15.70 20.50
CA GLU A 10 12.90 -14.38 20.06
C GLU A 10 13.63 -14.42 18.71
N ALA A 11 14.43 -15.46 18.46
CA ALA A 11 15.16 -15.61 17.20
C ALA A 11 14.21 -15.73 16.00
N VAL A 12 13.22 -16.62 16.09
CA VAL A 12 12.21 -16.83 15.03
C VAL A 12 11.37 -15.58 14.82
N TYR A 13 10.98 -14.90 15.90
CA TYR A 13 10.26 -13.63 15.76
C TYR A 13 11.13 -12.54 15.12
N GLY A 14 12.42 -12.49 15.44
CA GLY A 14 13.40 -11.60 14.83
C GLY A 14 13.49 -11.79 13.31
N ASP A 15 13.62 -13.04 12.86
CA ASP A 15 13.67 -13.37 11.43
C ASP A 15 12.38 -12.97 10.70
N LEU A 16 11.22 -13.30 11.27
CA LEU A 16 9.91 -12.90 10.73
C LEU A 16 9.75 -11.37 10.68
N LYS A 17 10.26 -10.67 11.70
CA LYS A 17 10.21 -9.21 11.75
C LYS A 17 11.11 -8.58 10.69
N ALA A 18 12.32 -9.09 10.50
CA ALA A 18 13.23 -8.61 9.48
C ALA A 18 12.62 -8.77 8.08
N GLU A 19 12.05 -9.94 7.77
CA GLU A 19 11.38 -10.17 6.49
C GLU A 19 10.14 -9.28 6.31
N ALA A 20 9.33 -9.12 7.36
CA ALA A 20 8.16 -8.26 7.32
C ALA A 20 8.54 -6.79 7.08
N ASP A 21 9.61 -6.31 7.72
CA ASP A 21 10.10 -4.95 7.54
C ASP A 21 10.66 -4.73 6.13
N ASP A 22 11.42 -5.67 5.58
CA ASP A 22 11.92 -5.63 4.20
C ASP A 22 10.77 -5.52 3.18
N LYS A 23 9.69 -6.28 3.41
CA LYS A 23 8.47 -6.23 2.58
C LYS A 23 7.55 -5.04 2.87
N GLY A 24 7.81 -4.28 3.93
CA GLY A 24 6.98 -3.16 4.35
C GLY A 24 5.61 -3.52 4.89
N ILE A 25 5.51 -4.68 5.53
CA ILE A 25 4.27 -5.21 6.10
C ILE A 25 4.44 -5.48 7.59
N SER A 26 3.35 -5.78 8.28
CA SER A 26 3.41 -6.25 9.67
C SER A 26 3.76 -7.74 9.72
N VAL A 27 4.36 -8.18 10.84
CA VAL A 27 4.59 -9.62 11.10
C VAL A 27 3.27 -10.41 11.01
N ASN A 28 2.16 -9.83 11.47
CA ASN A 28 0.85 -10.47 11.37
C ASN A 28 0.43 -10.70 9.91
N ASN A 29 0.67 -9.75 9.01
CA ASN A 29 0.37 -9.90 7.59
C ASN A 29 1.27 -10.96 6.94
N LEU A 30 2.56 -11.01 7.31
CA LEU A 30 3.49 -12.03 6.84
C LEU A 30 3.04 -13.43 7.26
N VAL A 31 2.78 -13.63 8.56
CA VAL A 31 2.32 -14.91 9.12
C VAL A 31 0.99 -15.34 8.48
N TYR A 32 0.06 -14.40 8.32
CA TYR A 32 -1.19 -14.68 7.63
C TYR A 32 -0.96 -15.16 6.19
N SER A 33 -0.06 -14.51 5.44
CA SER A 33 0.29 -14.93 4.08
C SER A 33 0.84 -16.35 4.05
N ILE A 34 1.80 -16.68 4.94
CA ILE A 34 2.39 -18.02 5.03
C ILE A 34 1.34 -19.08 5.33
N LEU A 35 0.46 -18.83 6.32
CA LEU A 35 -0.61 -19.77 6.69
C LEU A 35 -1.59 -19.95 5.53
N LYS A 36 -1.93 -18.86 4.85
CA LYS A 36 -2.82 -18.89 3.69
C LYS A 36 -2.21 -19.68 2.53
N ASP A 37 -0.95 -19.44 2.18
CA ASP A 37 -0.27 -20.20 1.12
C ASP A 37 -0.24 -21.69 1.44
N ARG A 38 -0.12 -22.04 2.73
CA ARG A 38 -0.09 -23.43 3.19
C ARG A 38 -1.46 -24.12 3.17
N TYR A 39 -2.52 -23.43 3.55
CA TYR A 39 -3.83 -24.05 3.85
C TYR A 39 -4.97 -23.59 2.94
N CYS A 40 -4.77 -22.53 2.18
CA CYS A 40 -5.79 -21.85 1.39
C CYS A 40 -5.28 -21.44 0.01
N TYR A 41 -4.29 -22.17 -0.56
CA TYR A 41 -3.79 -21.86 -1.89
C TYR A 41 -4.94 -21.93 -2.91
N ASN A 42 -5.31 -20.76 -3.41
CA ASN A 42 -6.52 -20.60 -4.19
C ASN A 42 -6.32 -19.66 -5.38
N GLY A 43 -5.07 -19.45 -5.78
CA GLY A 43 -4.70 -18.60 -6.92
C GLY A 43 -4.70 -17.09 -6.63
N PHE A 44 -4.99 -16.67 -5.40
CA PHE A 44 -4.88 -15.29 -4.97
C PHE A 44 -3.80 -15.14 -3.89
N ASP A 45 -2.81 -14.28 -4.10
CA ASP A 45 -1.81 -13.92 -3.09
C ASP A 45 -1.85 -12.41 -2.83
N ILE A 46 -2.06 -12.03 -1.57
CA ILE A 46 -2.17 -10.60 -1.24
C ILE A 46 -0.83 -9.88 -1.33
N LEU A 47 0.30 -10.56 -1.07
CA LEU A 47 1.61 -9.93 -1.18
C LEU A 47 1.93 -9.61 -2.64
N VAL A 48 1.57 -10.51 -3.57
CA VAL A 48 1.66 -10.24 -5.01
C VAL A 48 0.78 -9.05 -5.41
N GLU A 49 -0.45 -8.99 -4.93
CA GLU A 49 -1.32 -7.83 -5.19
C GLU A 49 -0.78 -6.54 -4.56
N PHE A 50 -0.10 -6.64 -3.43
CA PHE A 50 0.56 -5.49 -2.80
C PHE A 50 1.74 -4.97 -3.62
N GLU A 51 2.56 -5.85 -4.17
CA GLU A 51 3.63 -5.45 -5.11
C GLU A 51 3.07 -4.81 -6.38
N ASN A 52 1.98 -5.36 -6.93
CA ASN A 52 1.28 -4.77 -8.07
C ASN A 52 0.77 -3.36 -7.74
N LEU A 53 0.16 -3.19 -6.56
CA LEU A 53 -0.33 -1.90 -6.08
C LEU A 53 0.80 -0.87 -5.98
N LYS A 54 1.95 -1.25 -5.40
CA LYS A 54 3.13 -0.36 -5.33
C LYS A 54 3.56 0.07 -6.73
N ARG A 55 3.69 -0.88 -7.66
CA ARG A 55 4.08 -0.59 -9.06
C ARG A 55 3.09 0.34 -9.76
N GLU A 56 1.79 0.10 -9.61
CA GLU A 56 0.73 0.95 -10.19
C GLU A 56 0.74 2.36 -9.62
N ALA A 57 0.98 2.49 -8.32
CA ALA A 57 1.06 3.77 -7.63
C ALA A 57 2.28 4.59 -8.11
N ARG A 58 3.45 3.94 -8.29
CA ARG A 58 4.65 4.61 -8.83
C ARG A 58 4.48 5.11 -10.26
N ALA A 59 3.61 4.47 -11.04
CA ALA A 59 3.30 4.89 -12.40
C ALA A 59 2.32 6.08 -12.48
N GLN A 60 1.71 6.48 -11.35
CA GLN A 60 0.80 7.63 -11.32
C GLN A 60 1.56 8.95 -11.41
N LYS A 61 0.93 9.96 -12.00
CA LYS A 61 1.41 11.35 -12.01
C LYS A 61 0.47 12.22 -11.18
N GLY A 62 1.03 13.01 -10.27
CA GLY A 62 0.26 13.92 -9.41
C GLY A 62 -0.58 13.19 -8.35
N TYR A 63 -1.74 13.77 -8.01
CA TYR A 63 -2.63 13.23 -6.97
C TYR A 63 -3.42 12.01 -7.44
N PHE A 64 -3.47 10.98 -6.61
CA PHE A 64 -4.28 9.79 -6.87
C PHE A 64 -4.86 9.20 -5.58
N SER A 65 -5.82 8.29 -5.71
CA SER A 65 -6.30 7.45 -4.62
C SER A 65 -6.11 5.98 -4.99
N LEU A 66 -5.90 5.10 -4.01
CA LEU A 66 -5.76 3.67 -4.26
C LEU A 66 -6.97 3.08 -5.00
N HIS A 67 -8.17 3.65 -4.79
CA HIS A 67 -9.39 3.23 -5.50
C HIS A 67 -9.34 3.43 -7.02
N ALA A 68 -8.49 4.34 -7.50
CA ALA A 68 -8.28 4.57 -8.93
C ALA A 68 -7.30 3.56 -9.55
N LEU A 69 -6.57 2.78 -8.73
CA LEU A 69 -5.56 1.85 -9.21
C LEU A 69 -6.19 0.53 -9.69
N PRO A 70 -5.72 -0.04 -10.82
CA PRO A 70 -6.26 -1.27 -11.39
C PRO A 70 -6.36 -2.44 -10.41
N THR A 71 -5.40 -2.59 -9.49
CA THR A 71 -5.41 -3.62 -8.45
C THR A 71 -6.64 -3.52 -7.56
N PHE A 72 -7.07 -2.30 -7.17
CA PHE A 72 -8.26 -2.10 -6.33
C PHE A 72 -9.57 -2.25 -7.12
N GLN A 73 -9.58 -1.79 -8.37
CA GLN A 73 -10.75 -1.85 -9.25
C GLN A 73 -11.11 -3.28 -9.61
N ASN A 74 -10.11 -4.10 -9.96
CA ASN A 74 -10.31 -5.46 -10.43
C ASN A 74 -10.36 -6.52 -9.32
N LEU A 75 -10.17 -6.11 -8.07
CA LEU A 75 -10.06 -7.02 -6.93
C LEU A 75 -11.27 -7.95 -6.79
N GLU A 76 -12.48 -7.43 -6.98
CA GLU A 76 -13.72 -8.20 -6.85
C GLU A 76 -13.77 -9.37 -7.84
N LYS A 77 -13.48 -9.10 -9.12
CA LYS A 77 -13.36 -10.13 -10.16
C LYS A 77 -12.25 -11.15 -9.88
N LYS A 78 -11.12 -10.71 -9.32
CA LYS A 78 -10.01 -11.63 -8.95
C LYS A 78 -10.42 -12.55 -7.80
N LEU A 79 -11.17 -12.04 -6.82
CA LEU A 79 -11.61 -12.82 -5.66
C LEU A 79 -12.74 -13.80 -5.99
N GLU A 80 -13.67 -13.41 -6.88
CA GLU A 80 -14.73 -14.30 -7.38
C GLU A 80 -14.18 -15.59 -7.99
N ASN A 81 -13.07 -15.48 -8.73
CA ASN A 81 -12.46 -16.61 -9.44
C ASN A 81 -11.57 -17.50 -8.56
N THR A 82 -11.33 -17.10 -7.31
CA THR A 82 -10.33 -17.75 -6.44
C THR A 82 -10.96 -18.37 -5.20
N GLY A 83 -12.26 -18.21 -4.96
CA GLY A 83 -12.89 -18.73 -3.73
C GLY A 83 -12.26 -18.16 -2.46
N TYR A 84 -11.75 -16.92 -2.53
CA TYR A 84 -11.06 -16.27 -1.42
C TYR A 84 -12.00 -16.06 -0.24
N PRO A 85 -11.58 -16.40 1.00
CA PRO A 85 -12.49 -16.43 2.14
C PRO A 85 -12.90 -15.03 2.63
N GLU A 86 -12.20 -13.99 2.23
CA GLU A 86 -12.50 -12.61 2.60
C GLU A 86 -13.18 -11.85 1.46
N SER A 87 -14.07 -10.93 1.81
CA SER A 87 -14.72 -10.06 0.83
C SER A 87 -13.73 -9.06 0.23
N ALA A 88 -14.03 -8.57 -0.98
CA ALA A 88 -13.22 -7.54 -1.63
C ALA A 88 -13.03 -6.29 -0.75
N ALA A 89 -14.03 -5.91 0.05
CA ALA A 89 -13.92 -4.80 0.99
C ALA A 89 -12.86 -5.06 2.08
N GLN A 90 -12.83 -6.28 2.65
CA GLN A 90 -11.84 -6.67 3.66
C GLN A 90 -10.42 -6.68 3.08
N VAL A 91 -10.26 -7.21 1.86
CA VAL A 91 -8.95 -7.25 1.19
C VAL A 91 -8.48 -5.84 0.82
N ARG A 92 -9.36 -4.96 0.30
CA ARG A 92 -9.04 -3.53 0.05
C ARG A 92 -8.59 -2.82 1.32
N ALA A 93 -9.27 -3.04 2.44
CA ALA A 93 -8.89 -2.43 3.72
C ALA A 93 -7.48 -2.87 4.16
N ARG A 94 -7.15 -4.17 4.03
CA ARG A 94 -5.82 -4.68 4.37
C ARG A 94 -4.73 -4.15 3.44
N LEU A 95 -4.96 -4.17 2.13
CA LEU A 95 -4.03 -3.59 1.14
C LEU A 95 -3.81 -2.10 1.37
N GLY A 96 -4.88 -1.34 1.65
CA GLY A 96 -4.79 0.08 1.95
C GLY A 96 -3.95 0.35 3.19
N ARG A 97 -4.11 -0.46 4.24
CA ARG A 97 -3.29 -0.34 5.45
C ARG A 97 -1.83 -0.68 5.19
N MET A 98 -1.55 -1.76 4.48
CA MET A 98 -0.19 -2.15 4.08
C MET A 98 0.49 -1.03 3.28
N PHE A 99 -0.24 -0.39 2.36
CA PHE A 99 0.30 0.70 1.56
C PHE A 99 0.59 1.94 2.40
N GLN A 100 -0.31 2.31 3.31
CA GLN A 100 -0.07 3.39 4.25
C GLN A 100 1.19 3.13 5.11
N ASP A 101 1.29 1.94 5.72
CA ASP A 101 2.44 1.59 6.55
C ASP A 101 3.75 1.63 5.73
N ALA A 102 3.72 1.23 4.45
CA ALA A 102 4.88 1.27 3.57
C ALA A 102 5.29 2.71 3.16
N VAL A 103 4.32 3.61 2.99
CA VAL A 103 4.60 5.05 2.78
C VAL A 103 5.20 5.67 4.05
N GLU A 104 4.61 5.40 5.23
CA GLU A 104 5.11 5.90 6.52
C GLU A 104 6.53 5.41 6.83
N LYS A 105 6.88 4.18 6.42
CA LYS A 105 8.23 3.61 6.55
C LYS A 105 9.19 4.00 5.42
N ASN A 106 8.78 4.87 4.48
CA ASN A 106 9.56 5.30 3.32
C ASN A 106 10.03 4.14 2.40
N LEU A 107 9.28 3.04 2.35
CA LEU A 107 9.53 1.89 1.48
C LEU A 107 8.96 2.08 0.07
N VAL A 108 8.03 3.03 -0.06
CA VAL A 108 7.59 3.60 -1.34
C VAL A 108 8.05 5.05 -1.40
N TRP A 109 9.38 5.22 -1.46
CA TRP A 109 10.07 6.50 -1.25
C TRP A 109 9.64 7.61 -2.22
N ASP A 110 9.09 7.26 -3.38
CA ASP A 110 8.66 8.16 -4.44
C ASP A 110 7.18 8.58 -4.34
N ILE A 111 6.51 8.23 -3.25
CA ILE A 111 5.09 8.54 -3.02
C ILE A 111 4.90 9.07 -1.61
N ASP A 112 4.22 10.21 -1.48
CA ASP A 112 3.84 10.78 -0.20
C ASP A 112 2.34 10.72 0.04
N ARG A 113 1.99 10.80 1.32
CA ARG A 113 0.64 11.10 1.73
C ARG A 113 0.32 12.55 1.39
N ALA A 114 -0.66 12.80 0.53
CA ALA A 114 -1.05 14.16 0.20
C ALA A 114 -1.60 14.87 1.46
N VAL A 115 -1.15 16.10 1.70
CA VAL A 115 -1.62 16.95 2.79
C VAL A 115 -2.38 18.16 2.24
N THR A 116 -3.22 18.75 3.07
CA THR A 116 -3.87 20.05 2.86
C THR A 116 -3.81 20.82 4.16
N VAL A 117 -3.95 22.14 4.09
CA VAL A 117 -4.01 22.99 5.29
C VAL A 117 -5.48 23.12 5.70
N ASP A 118 -5.77 22.99 7.01
CA ASP A 118 -7.10 23.25 7.56
C ASP A 118 -7.32 24.75 7.87
N GLN A 119 -8.45 25.10 8.49
CA GLN A 119 -8.77 26.49 8.81
C GLN A 119 -7.86 27.10 9.89
N ASP A 120 -7.17 26.25 10.66
CA ASP A 120 -6.32 26.61 11.79
C ASP A 120 -4.83 26.55 11.41
N GLU A 121 -4.52 26.57 10.11
CA GLU A 121 -3.17 26.49 9.53
C GLU A 121 -2.41 25.19 9.84
N ASN A 122 -3.11 24.12 10.24
CA ASN A 122 -2.47 22.83 10.49
C ASN A 122 -2.45 21.96 9.22
N GLU A 123 -1.35 21.23 9.02
CA GLU A 123 -1.27 20.21 7.98
C GLU A 123 -2.13 19.00 8.36
N VAL A 124 -3.13 18.70 7.52
CA VAL A 124 -4.01 17.55 7.67
C VAL A 124 -3.96 16.66 6.43
N ALA A 125 -4.09 15.35 6.63
CA ALA A 125 -4.08 14.40 5.53
C ALA A 125 -5.25 14.65 4.56
N LYS A 126 -4.94 14.84 3.27
CA LYS A 126 -5.93 15.06 2.22
C LYS A 126 -6.75 13.80 2.00
N THR A 127 -8.07 13.97 1.98
CA THR A 127 -9.02 12.91 1.65
C THR A 127 -9.95 13.38 0.53
N ALA A 128 -10.34 12.46 -0.35
CA ALA A 128 -11.33 12.71 -1.40
C ALA A 128 -12.41 11.65 -1.26
N ALA A 129 -13.66 12.06 -1.02
CA ALA A 129 -14.79 11.15 -0.77
C ALA A 129 -14.48 10.09 0.32
N ARG A 130 -13.86 10.51 1.43
CA ARG A 130 -13.36 9.65 2.54
C ARG A 130 -12.23 8.68 2.16
N ALA A 131 -11.78 8.71 0.91
CA ALA A 131 -10.65 7.92 0.46
C ALA A 131 -9.34 8.67 0.68
N ALA A 132 -8.33 7.88 0.94
CA ALA A 132 -6.96 8.27 1.15
C ALA A 132 -6.36 8.83 -0.16
N VAL A 133 -5.81 10.06 -0.16
CA VAL A 133 -5.13 10.66 -1.33
C VAL A 133 -3.60 10.61 -1.15
N TYR A 134 -2.91 10.30 -2.23
CA TYR A 134 -1.44 10.20 -2.30
C TYR A 134 -0.94 11.06 -3.47
N GLU A 135 0.33 11.44 -3.43
CA GLU A 135 1.01 12.19 -4.48
C GLU A 135 2.34 11.52 -4.83
N SER A 136 2.65 11.40 -6.12
CA SER A 136 3.96 10.93 -6.57
C SER A 136 4.97 12.07 -6.54
N LYS A 137 6.13 11.89 -5.88
CA LYS A 137 7.23 12.88 -5.83
C LYS A 137 7.84 13.20 -7.19
N LEU A 138 7.62 12.36 -8.21
CA LEU A 138 8.03 12.64 -9.58
C LEU A 138 7.31 13.87 -10.18
N SER A 139 6.14 14.25 -9.64
CA SER A 139 5.45 15.48 -10.06
C SER A 139 6.25 16.75 -9.74
N ASP A 140 7.09 16.73 -8.71
CA ASP A 140 7.90 17.88 -8.29
C ASP A 140 9.24 17.96 -9.03
N ALA A 141 9.86 16.82 -9.36
CA ALA A 141 11.08 16.78 -10.18
C ALA A 141 10.85 17.34 -11.60
N MET A 142 9.69 17.07 -12.20
CA MET A 142 9.33 17.61 -13.53
C MET A 142 8.98 19.11 -13.52
N LYS A 143 8.63 19.69 -12.36
CA LYS A 143 8.46 21.15 -12.23
C LYS A 143 9.81 21.86 -12.13
N GLY A 144 10.84 21.23 -11.54
CA GLY A 144 12.18 21.80 -11.43
C GLY A 144 12.90 21.96 -12.78
N GLU A 145 12.70 21.03 -13.71
CA GLU A 145 13.32 21.09 -15.05
C GLU A 145 12.67 22.13 -15.98
N GLN A 146 11.38 22.43 -15.83
CA GLN A 146 10.71 23.46 -16.64
C GLN A 146 11.16 24.89 -16.33
N PHE A 147 11.62 25.18 -15.11
CA PHE A 147 12.13 26.51 -14.76
C PHE A 147 13.61 26.72 -15.13
N ALA A 148 14.40 25.65 -15.28
CA ALA A 148 15.80 25.76 -15.70
C ALA A 148 15.97 26.05 -17.20
N GLY A 149 14.95 25.74 -18.02
CA GLY A 149 14.97 25.97 -19.47
C GLY A 149 14.54 27.37 -19.93
N VAL A 150 14.11 28.26 -19.03
CA VAL A 150 13.58 29.60 -19.39
C VAL A 150 14.61 30.72 -19.15
N PHE A 151 15.79 30.41 -18.64
CA PHE A 151 16.86 31.40 -18.35
C PHE A 151 18.13 31.24 -19.21
N MET A 152 18.08 30.50 -20.31
CA MET A 152 19.15 30.50 -21.31
C MET A 152 18.61 30.71 -22.72
N GLU A 153 18.20 31.94 -23.02
CA GLU A 153 18.35 32.57 -24.35
C GLU A 153 18.63 34.06 -24.17
#